data_AF-A0A518ITJ6-F1
#
_entry.id   AF-A0A518ITJ6-F1
#
_cell.length_a   1.000
_cell.length_b   1.000
_cell.length_c   1.000
_cell.angle_alpha   90.00
_cell.angle_beta   90.00
_cell.angle_gamma   90.00
#
_symmetry.space_group_name_H-M   'P 1'
#
loop_
_entity.id
_entity.type
_entity.pdbx_description
1 polymer ?
#
loop_
_entity_poly.entity_id
_entity_poly.type
_entity_poly.pdbx_seq_one_letter_code
_entity_poly.pdbx_strand_id
1 'polypeptide(L)' 'MATTINAPQQWVENIALLRLPEQADRRLQELMDRNNEGQLTEQERADLAALAELSEQLSLVRAEALHLLGRKP' A
#
# COMPACT_ATOMS: atom_id res chain seq x y z
N MET A 1 -19.04 -20.13 10.48
CA MET A 1 -17.82 -20.87 10.83
C MET A 1 -16.69 -20.31 9.98
N ALA A 2 -15.63 -19.79 10.59
CA ALA A 2 -14.48 -19.29 9.84
C ALA A 2 -13.65 -20.49 9.39
N THR A 3 -13.57 -20.72 8.09
CA THR A 3 -12.68 -21.73 7.51
C THR A 3 -11.26 -21.21 7.60
N THR A 4 -10.47 -21.70 8.55
CA THR A 4 -9.04 -21.38 8.64
C THR A 4 -8.28 -22.17 7.59
N ILE A 5 -7.61 -21.48 6.67
CA ILE A 5 -6.69 -22.06 5.70
C ILE A 5 -5.26 -22.00 6.25
N ASN A 6 -4.51 -23.09 6.15
CA ASN A 6 -3.08 -23.09 6.46
C ASN A 6 -2.33 -22.39 5.32
N ALA A 7 -1.88 -21.16 5.56
CA ALA A 7 -1.02 -20.44 4.63
C ALA A 7 0.46 -20.82 4.85
N PRO A 8 1.24 -21.12 3.79
CA PRO A 8 2.68 -21.29 3.92
C PRO A 8 3.32 -20.02 4.49
N GLN A 9 4.23 -20.16 5.46
CA GLN A 9 4.92 -19.02 6.08
C GLN A 9 5.55 -18.08 5.04
N GLN A 10 6.20 -18.64 4.02
CA GLN A 10 6.83 -17.88 2.93
C GLN A 10 5.83 -16.99 2.17
N TRP A 11 4.57 -17.42 2.04
CA TRP A 11 3.53 -16.61 1.41
C TRP A 11 3.17 -15.40 2.27
N VAL A 12 3.02 -15.59 3.59
CA VAL A 12 2.77 -14.49 4.54
C VAL A 12 3.96 -13.52 4.56
N GLU A 13 5.19 -14.02 4.49
CA GLU A 13 6.40 -13.19 4.37
C GLU A 13 6.42 -12.35 3.10
N ASN A 14 6.00 -12.90 1.95
CA ASN A 14 5.88 -12.13 0.71
C ASN A 14 4.83 -11.02 0.81
N ILE A 15 3.70 -11.29 1.46
CA ILE A 15 2.66 -10.28 1.72
C ILE A 15 3.18 -9.18 2.64
N ALA A 16 3.94 -9.54 3.67
CA ALA A 16 4.58 -8.56 4.56
C ALA A 16 5.59 -7.63 3.84
N LEU A 17 5.99 -7.98 2.60
CA LEU A 17 6.85 -7.16 1.76
C LEU A 17 6.09 -6.42 0.64
N LEU A 18 4.78 -6.60 0.51
CA LEU A 18 3.98 -5.90 -0.50
C LEU A 18 4.03 -4.39 -0.27
N ARG A 19 4.37 -3.69 -1.35
CA ARG A 19 4.48 -2.23 -1.45
C ARG A 19 4.09 -1.84 -2.87
N LEU A 20 3.84 -0.55 -3.07
CA LEU A 20 3.75 -0.02 -4.42
C LEU A 20 5.05 -0.29 -5.19
N PRO A 21 4.98 -0.59 -6.50
CA PRO A 21 6.16 -0.59 -7.35
C PRO A 21 6.89 0.75 -7.28
N GLU A 22 8.22 0.76 -7.36
CA GLU A 22 9.04 1.97 -7.18
C GLU A 22 8.64 3.15 -8.08
N GLN A 23 8.17 2.87 -9.30
CA GLN A 23 7.68 3.90 -10.20
C GLN A 23 6.35 4.51 -9.71
N ALA A 24 5.45 3.70 -9.19
CA ALA A 24 4.17 4.16 -8.65
C ALA A 24 4.37 4.93 -7.33
N ASP A 25 5.28 4.47 -6.48
CA ASP A 25 5.63 5.16 -5.22
C ASP A 25 6.26 6.55 -5.49
N ARG A 26 7.21 6.63 -6.43
CA ARG A 26 7.76 7.93 -6.87
C ARG A 26 6.68 8.85 -7.44
N ARG A 27 5.78 8.30 -8.28
CA ARG A 27 4.69 9.09 -8.84
C ARG A 27 3.73 9.61 -7.77
N LEU A 28 3.43 8.80 -6.75
CA LEU A 28 2.63 9.22 -5.61
C LEU A 28 3.31 10.38 -4.86
N GLN A 29 4.61 10.28 -4.59
CA GLN A 29 5.38 11.34 -3.92
C GLN A 29 5.38 12.65 -4.73
N GLU A 30 5.66 12.59 -6.03
CA GLU A 30 5.61 13.78 -6.92
C GLU A 30 4.24 14.46 -6.91
N LEU A 31 3.16 13.67 -6.93
CA LEU A 31 1.80 14.20 -6.89
C LEU A 31 1.46 14.80 -5.52
N MET A 32 1.91 14.18 -4.42
CA MET A 32 1.74 14.74 -3.08
C MET A 32 2.45 16.09 -2.92
N ASP A 33 3.69 16.19 -3.40
CA ASP A 33 4.48 17.43 -3.35
C ASP A 33 3.77 18.54 -4.13
N ARG A 34 3.36 18.27 -5.37
CA ARG A 34 2.61 19.24 -6.19
C ARG A 34 1.23 19.56 -5.64
N ASN A 35 0.58 18.63 -4.94
CA ASN A 35 -0.69 18.89 -4.27
C ASN A 35 -0.53 19.89 -3.12
N ASN A 36 0.55 19.79 -2.35
CA ASN A 36 0.87 20.75 -1.29
C ASN A 36 1.09 22.16 -1.83
N GLU A 37 1.59 22.27 -3.07
CA GLU A 37 1.77 23.53 -3.79
C GLU A 37 0.49 24.00 -4.51
N GLY A 38 -0.59 23.22 -4.49
CA GLY A 38 -1.85 23.53 -5.17
C GLY A 38 -1.80 23.39 -6.70
N GLN A 39 -0.78 22.74 -7.25
CA GLN A 39 -0.46 22.70 -8.69
C GLN A 39 -1.03 21.47 -9.43
N LEU A 40 -1.94 20.72 -8.80
CA LEU A 40 -2.55 19.56 -9.45
C LEU A 40 -3.74 19.96 -10.32
N THR A 41 -3.74 19.42 -11.53
CA THR A 41 -4.93 19.34 -12.39
C THR A 41 -5.97 18.41 -11.78
N GLU A 42 -7.22 18.48 -12.25
CA GLU A 42 -8.28 17.58 -11.79
C GLU A 42 -7.95 16.10 -12.02
N GLN A 43 -7.37 15.77 -13.18
CA GLN A 43 -6.94 14.41 -13.48
C GLN A 43 -5.85 13.94 -12.51
N GLU A 44 -4.85 14.78 -12.24
CA GLU A 44 -3.77 14.42 -11.31
C GLU A 44 -4.26 14.27 -9.86
N ARG A 45 -5.31 15.00 -9.45
CA ARG A 45 -5.96 14.79 -8.15
C ARG A 45 -6.64 13.43 -8.09
N ALA A 46 -7.31 13.02 -9.16
CA ALA A 46 -7.93 11.69 -9.24
C ALA A 46 -6.86 10.59 -9.20
N ASP A 47 -5.77 10.75 -9.95
CA ASP A 47 -4.64 9.83 -9.96
C ASP A 47 -3.98 9.73 -8.57
N LEU A 48 -3.77 10.88 -7.90
CA LEU A 48 -3.24 10.94 -6.54
C LEU A 48 -4.15 10.18 -5.57
N ALA A 49 -5.47 10.40 -5.63
CA ALA A 49 -6.43 9.73 -4.77
C ALA A 49 -6.40 8.21 -4.97
N ALA A 50 -6.38 7.74 -6.22
CA ALA A 50 -6.32 6.31 -6.52
C ALA A 50 -5.00 5.65 -6.06
N LEU A 51 -3.86 6.32 -6.24
CA LEU A 51 -2.56 5.82 -5.78
C LEU A 51 -2.47 5.79 -4.24
N ALA A 52 -3.01 6.81 -3.57
CA ALA A 52 -3.06 6.87 -2.11
C ALA A 52 -3.95 5.76 -1.52
N GLU A 53 -5.15 5.55 -2.09
CA GLU A 53 -6.05 4.46 -1.69
C GLU A 53 -5.37 3.09 -1.84
N LEU A 54 -4.71 2.83 -2.96
CA LEU A 54 -3.98 1.58 -3.17
C LEU A 54 -2.84 1.42 -2.15
N SER A 55 -2.10 2.48 -1.87
CA SER A 55 -1.02 2.48 -0.86
C SER A 55 -1.54 2.12 0.53
N GLU A 56 -2.69 2.69 0.92
CA GLU A 56 -3.34 2.41 2.19
C GLU A 56 -3.79 0.94 2.29
N GLN A 57 -4.46 0.43 1.25
CA GLN A 57 -4.87 -0.98 1.21
C GLN A 57 -3.68 -1.93 1.34
N LEU A 58 -2.58 -1.67 0.62
CA LEU A 58 -1.35 -2.46 0.74
C LEU A 58 -0.76 -2.36 2.14
N SER A 59 -0.79 -1.18 2.77
CA SER A 59 -0.30 -1.00 4.14
C SER A 59 -1.11 -1.80 5.16
N LEU A 60 -2.43 -1.86 5.02
CA LEU A 60 -3.31 -2.65 5.90
C LEU A 60 -3.02 -4.15 5.78
N VAL A 61 -2.96 -4.66 4.56
CA VAL A 61 -2.66 -6.08 4.30
C VAL A 61 -1.26 -6.44 4.78
N ARG A 62 -0.28 -5.54 4.59
CA ARG A 62 1.08 -5.71 5.12
C ARG A 62 1.10 -5.76 6.65
N ALA A 63 0.36 -4.88 7.31
CA ALA A 63 0.27 -4.85 8.77
C ALA A 63 -0.36 -6.14 9.33
N GLU A 64 -1.39 -6.68 8.67
CA GLU A 64 -1.99 -7.96 9.03
C GLU A 64 -0.99 -9.12 8.87
N ALA A 65 -0.24 -9.16 7.77
CA ALA A 65 0.80 -10.16 7.56
C ALA A 65 1.92 -10.07 8.61
N LEU A 66 2.36 -8.86 8.97
CA LEU A 66 3.35 -8.66 10.03
C LEU A 66 2.82 -9.13 11.39
N HIS A 67 1.55 -8.85 11.70
CA HIS A 67 0.89 -9.33 12.91
C HIS A 67 0.85 -10.87 12.97
N LEU A 68 0.48 -11.54 11.88
CA LEU A 68 0.48 -13.01 11.77
C LEU A 68 1.88 -13.62 11.95
N LEU A 69 2.92 -12.91 11.53
CA LEU A 69 4.32 -13.30 11.73
C LEU A 69 4.87 -12.98 13.12
N GLY A 70 4.08 -12.36 14.01
CA GLY A 70 4.55 -11.90 15.32
C GLY A 70 5.55 -10.74 15.26
N ARG A 71 5.61 -10.02 14.14
CA ARG A 71 6.49 -8.86 13.95
C ARG A 71 5.71 -7.58 14.25
N LYS A 72 6.42 -6.53 14.69
CA LYS A 72 5.80 -5.21 14.83
C LYS A 72 5.52 -4.64 13.42
N PRO A 73 4.33 -4.04 13.20
CA PRO A 73 3.96 -3.42 11.93
C PRO A 73 4.85 -2.22 11.59
#